data_AF-A0A1G7Z9Y1-F1
#
_entry.id   AF-A0A1G7Z9Y1-F1
#
_cell.length_a   1.000
_cell.length_b   1.000
_cell.length_c   1.000
_cell.angle_alpha   90.00
_cell.angle_beta   90.00
_cell.angle_gamma   90.00
#
_symmetry.space_group_name_H-M   'P 1'
#
loop_
_entity.id
_entity.type
_entity.pdbx_description
1 polymer ?
#
loop_
_entity_poly.entity_id
_entity_poly.type
_entity_poly.pdbx_seq_one_letter_code
_entity_poly.pdbx_strand_id
1 'polypeptide(L)'
;MKWTLTAAGLLFLLYPLLRPWEDETTAQGAAAAMGSQAWVLSHLFAMIGFILVPIALLEVHRTAAVTFWVGAGLTLPYYGAEDFALHELATQPNVLELAEAVRYNPFAITTFGAGLVTMGVAAVLVALKLRTAPAVLFAAGFALFLPQFFTPPAVRIVHGVLVLVGCVWLAWASSRRAAEEPQLVAA
;
A
#
# COMPACT_ATOMS: atom_id res chain seq x y z
N MET A 1 -3.10 15.68 8.40
CA MET A 1 -2.30 15.14 7.28
C MET A 1 -0.86 14.77 7.64
N LYS A 2 -0.06 15.65 8.28
CA LYS A 2 1.40 15.43 8.48
C LYS A 2 1.76 14.07 9.09
N TRP A 3 1.23 13.78 10.28
CA TRP A 3 1.51 12.53 11.01
C TRP A 3 0.88 11.33 10.33
N THR A 4 -0.37 11.46 9.86
CA THR A 4 -1.12 10.40 9.19
C THR A 4 -0.40 9.88 7.94
N LEU A 5 0.05 10.78 7.06
CA LEU A 5 0.72 10.39 5.81
C LEU A 5 2.13 9.85 6.06
N THR A 6 2.84 10.41 7.05
CA THR A 6 4.15 9.88 7.48
C THR A 6 4.01 8.46 8.02
N ALA A 7 3.02 8.22 8.90
CA ALA A 7 2.72 6.88 9.42
C ALA A 7 2.35 5.90 8.30
N ALA A 8 1.52 6.32 7.34
CA ALA A 8 1.19 5.49 6.18
C ALA A 8 2.44 5.08 5.38
N GLY A 9 3.32 6.03 5.08
CA GLY A 9 4.59 5.76 4.39
C GLY A 9 5.49 4.79 5.15
N LEU A 10 5.59 4.94 6.48
CA LEU A 10 6.35 4.02 7.32
C LEU A 10 5.79 2.61 7.27
N LEU A 11 4.47 2.46 7.37
CA LEU A 11 3.82 1.16 7.31
C LEU A 11 4.00 0.47 5.95
N PHE A 12 3.97 1.23 4.85
CA PHE A 12 4.27 0.68 3.51
C PHE A 12 5.72 0.24 3.34
N LEU A 13 6.68 0.84 4.05
CA LEU A 13 8.05 0.33 4.08
C LEU A 13 8.17 -0.91 4.98
N LEU A 14 7.51 -0.89 6.15
CA LEU A 14 7.56 -2.00 7.10
C LEU A 14 6.98 -3.29 6.51
N TYR A 15 5.98 -3.20 5.62
CA TYR A 15 5.43 -4.36 4.92
C TYR A 15 6.52 -5.20 4.22
N PRO A 16 7.16 -4.75 3.12
CA PRO A 16 8.16 -5.56 2.43
C PRO A 16 9.44 -5.78 3.25
N LEU A 17 9.72 -4.92 4.24
CA LEU A 17 10.91 -5.07 5.09
C LEU A 17 10.78 -6.22 6.10
N LEU A 18 9.57 -6.42 6.64
CA LEU A 18 9.29 -7.44 7.65
C LEU A 18 8.58 -8.67 7.09
N ARG A 19 8.11 -8.62 5.84
CA ARG A 19 7.55 -9.78 5.16
C ARG A 19 8.60 -10.90 5.10
N PRO A 20 8.28 -12.13 5.54
CA PRO A 20 9.20 -13.26 5.43
C PRO A 20 9.39 -13.62 3.95
N TRP A 21 10.61 -13.48 3.45
CA TRP A 21 10.96 -13.80 2.07
C TRP A 21 11.57 -15.21 1.98
N GLU A 22 10.70 -16.22 1.96
CA GLU A 22 11.07 -17.62 1.72
C GLU A 22 10.75 -18.04 0.27
N ASP A 23 11.24 -19.22 -0.13
CA ASP A 23 10.86 -19.81 -1.42
C ASP A 23 9.45 -20.39 -1.38
N GLU A 24 8.46 -19.53 -1.65
CA GLU A 24 7.03 -19.85 -1.72
C GLU A 24 6.67 -20.79 -2.89
N THR A 25 7.62 -21.21 -3.73
CA THR A 25 7.38 -22.27 -4.74
C THR A 25 7.51 -23.68 -4.15
N THR A 26 8.08 -23.78 -2.95
CA THR A 26 8.18 -25.03 -2.18
C THR A 26 7.14 -25.05 -1.06
N ALA A 27 6.60 -26.22 -0.74
CA ALA A 27 5.64 -26.35 0.37
C ALA A 27 6.27 -25.93 1.71
N GLN A 28 7.55 -26.23 1.92
CA GLN A 28 8.29 -25.85 3.13
C GLN A 28 8.44 -24.33 3.23
N GLY A 29 8.86 -23.65 2.16
CA GLY A 29 9.04 -22.20 2.16
C GLY A 29 7.70 -21.45 2.25
N ALA A 30 6.66 -21.92 1.54
CA ALA A 30 5.31 -21.36 1.67
C ALA A 30 4.79 -21.46 3.11
N ALA A 31 4.92 -22.63 3.74
CA ALA A 31 4.53 -22.83 5.14
C ALA A 31 5.34 -21.94 6.10
N ALA A 32 6.66 -21.84 5.91
CA ALA A 32 7.55 -21.04 6.74
C ALA A 32 7.24 -19.53 6.65
N ALA A 33 6.97 -19.01 5.45
CA ALA A 33 6.58 -17.62 5.26
C ALA A 33 5.17 -17.36 5.79
N MET A 34 4.16 -17.97 5.18
CA MET A 34 2.74 -17.67 5.42
C MET A 34 2.32 -18.00 6.86
N GLY A 35 2.86 -19.08 7.43
CA GLY A 35 2.56 -19.51 8.80
C GLY A 35 3.23 -18.68 9.89
N SER A 36 4.07 -17.68 9.54
CA SER A 36 4.75 -16.86 10.54
C SER A 36 3.90 -15.68 11.03
N GLN A 37 4.14 -15.21 12.25
CA GLN A 37 3.52 -13.97 12.75
C GLN A 37 4.03 -12.72 12.00
N ALA A 38 5.24 -12.80 11.43
CA ALA A 38 5.80 -11.73 10.60
C ALA A 38 4.97 -11.52 9.33
N TRP A 39 4.44 -12.59 8.75
CA TRP A 39 3.47 -12.52 7.65
C TRP A 39 2.30 -11.62 8.01
N VAL A 40 1.65 -11.92 9.14
CA VAL A 40 0.44 -11.23 9.56
C VAL A 40 0.69 -9.76 9.85
N LEU A 41 1.72 -9.48 10.66
CA LEU A 41 2.08 -8.10 10.99
C LEU A 41 2.43 -7.29 9.75
N SER A 42 3.17 -7.88 8.81
CA SER A 42 3.57 -7.19 7.59
C SER A 42 2.37 -6.80 6.72
N HIS A 43 1.39 -7.69 6.55
CA HIS A 43 0.19 -7.41 5.76
C HIS A 43 -0.72 -6.40 6.44
N LEU A 44 -0.90 -6.49 7.77
CA LEU A 44 -1.59 -5.47 8.55
C LEU A 44 -0.99 -4.07 8.37
N PHE A 45 0.35 -3.95 8.29
CA PHE A 45 0.98 -2.66 8.01
C PHE A 45 0.54 -2.10 6.65
N ALA A 46 0.56 -2.92 5.58
CA ALA A 46 0.06 -2.50 4.28
C ALA A 46 -1.42 -2.07 4.33
N MET A 47 -2.28 -2.88 4.98
CA MET A 47 -3.71 -2.60 5.11
C MET A 47 -3.98 -1.28 5.84
N ILE A 48 -3.31 -1.05 6.97
CA ILE A 48 -3.43 0.21 7.71
C ILE A 48 -2.87 1.37 6.88
N GLY A 49 -1.76 1.18 6.16
CA GLY A 49 -1.23 2.15 5.21
C GLY A 49 -2.27 2.61 4.19
N PHE A 50 -2.98 1.67 3.56
CA PHE A 50 -4.07 1.97 2.61
C PHE A 50 -5.22 2.76 3.23
N ILE A 51 -5.51 2.54 4.52
CA ILE A 51 -6.56 3.28 5.24
C ILE A 51 -6.11 4.70 5.59
N LEU A 52 -4.85 4.89 5.97
CA LEU A 52 -4.33 6.18 6.42
C LEU A 52 -4.14 7.20 5.29
N VAL A 53 -3.74 6.76 4.08
CA VAL A 53 -3.55 7.67 2.94
C VAL A 53 -4.80 8.49 2.61
N PRO A 54 -5.99 7.91 2.34
CA PRO A 54 -7.15 8.69 1.95
C PRO A 54 -7.61 9.65 3.06
N ILE A 55 -7.44 9.27 4.34
CA ILE A 55 -7.68 10.17 5.47
C ILE A 55 -6.78 11.40 5.38
N ALA A 56 -5.49 11.23 5.08
CA ALA A 56 -4.58 12.36 4.90
C ALA A 56 -4.91 13.20 3.65
N LEU A 57 -5.40 12.57 2.58
CA LEU A 57 -5.76 13.25 1.33
C LEU A 57 -7.03 14.10 1.43
N LEU A 58 -7.87 13.91 2.45
CA LEU A 58 -9.04 14.77 2.68
C LEU A 58 -8.66 16.25 2.86
N GLU A 59 -7.49 16.51 3.44
CA GLU A 59 -6.93 17.86 3.63
C GLU A 59 -6.29 18.44 2.35
N VAL A 60 -6.20 17.66 1.26
CA VAL A 60 -5.52 18.03 0.01
C VAL A 60 -6.48 18.13 -1.16
N HIS A 61 -7.22 17.05 -1.43
CA HIS A 61 -8.12 16.95 -2.57
C HIS A 61 -9.20 15.89 -2.32
N ARG A 62 -10.41 16.33 -1.98
CA ARG A 62 -11.53 15.44 -1.61
C ARG A 62 -11.81 14.33 -2.63
N THR A 63 -11.81 14.65 -3.93
CA THR A 63 -12.02 13.62 -4.96
C THR A 63 -10.90 12.60 -4.97
N ALA A 64 -9.64 12.99 -4.76
CA ALA A 64 -8.52 12.06 -4.75
C ALA A 64 -8.61 11.17 -3.51
N ALA A 65 -8.99 11.73 -2.35
CA ALA A 65 -9.24 10.97 -1.13
C ALA A 65 -10.34 9.90 -1.35
N VAL A 66 -11.48 10.27 -1.93
CA VAL A 66 -12.59 9.34 -2.22
C VAL A 66 -12.15 8.28 -3.24
N THR A 67 -11.50 8.67 -4.33
CA THR A 67 -10.98 7.72 -5.33
C THR A 67 -9.99 6.74 -4.70
N PHE A 68 -9.08 7.23 -3.87
CA PHE A 68 -8.14 6.37 -3.15
C PHE A 68 -8.88 5.42 -2.20
N TRP A 69 -9.87 5.91 -1.45
CA TRP A 69 -10.68 5.08 -0.55
C TRP A 69 -11.39 3.94 -1.28
N VAL A 70 -11.96 4.20 -2.46
CA VAL A 70 -12.56 3.16 -3.29
C VAL A 70 -11.51 2.15 -3.71
N GLY A 71 -10.34 2.60 -4.18
CA GLY A 71 -9.25 1.70 -4.56
C GLY A 71 -8.73 0.85 -3.39
N ALA A 72 -8.61 1.43 -2.19
CA ALA A 72 -8.28 0.73 -0.96
C ALA A 72 -9.37 -0.30 -0.61
N GLY A 73 -10.65 0.08 -0.68
CA GLY A 73 -11.78 -0.82 -0.42
C GLY A 73 -11.83 -2.03 -1.35
N LEU A 74 -11.40 -1.88 -2.62
CA LEU A 74 -11.25 -3.00 -3.56
C LEU A 74 -10.00 -3.85 -3.27
N THR A 75 -8.96 -3.26 -2.71
CA THR A 75 -7.67 -3.92 -2.45
C THR A 75 -7.68 -4.73 -1.14
N LEU A 76 -8.31 -4.21 -0.09
CA LEU A 76 -8.29 -4.77 1.25
C LEU A 76 -8.86 -6.19 1.38
N PRO A 77 -9.92 -6.60 0.65
CA PRO A 77 -10.39 -7.99 0.68
C PRO A 77 -9.34 -8.99 0.22
N TYR A 78 -8.57 -8.65 -0.82
CA TYR A 78 -7.47 -9.49 -1.29
C TYR A 78 -6.38 -9.61 -0.23
N TYR A 79 -5.97 -8.48 0.35
CA TYR A 79 -5.00 -8.46 1.44
C TYR A 79 -5.47 -9.26 2.66
N GLY A 80 -6.74 -9.16 3.06
CA GLY A 80 -7.28 -9.93 4.19
C GLY A 80 -7.32 -11.44 3.93
N ALA A 81 -7.59 -11.86 2.69
CA ALA A 81 -7.51 -13.26 2.31
C ALA A 81 -6.06 -13.78 2.29
N GLU A 82 -5.13 -13.01 1.71
CA GLU A 82 -3.69 -13.29 1.76
C GLU A 82 -3.17 -13.37 3.20
N ASP A 83 -3.57 -12.43 4.03
CA ASP A 83 -3.08 -12.28 5.39
C ASP A 83 -3.59 -13.44 6.26
N PHE A 84 -4.90 -13.48 6.50
CA PHE A 84 -5.47 -14.36 7.51
C PHE A 84 -5.70 -15.77 6.99
N ALA A 85 -6.18 -15.94 5.75
CA ALA A 85 -6.50 -17.28 5.26
C ALA A 85 -5.22 -18.08 4.98
N LEU A 86 -4.22 -17.49 4.32
CA LEU A 86 -2.97 -18.22 4.04
C LEU A 86 -2.20 -18.54 5.31
N HIS A 87 -2.28 -17.70 6.33
CA HIS A 87 -1.68 -18.00 7.63
C HIS A 87 -2.24 -19.29 8.24
N GLU A 88 -3.55 -19.45 8.26
CA GLU A 88 -4.21 -20.66 8.77
C GLU A 88 -3.98 -21.88 7.86
N LEU A 89 -3.94 -21.66 6.54
CA LEU A 89 -3.74 -22.72 5.56
C LEU A 89 -2.26 -23.15 5.40
N ALA A 90 -1.32 -22.44 6.02
CA ALA A 90 0.11 -22.68 5.89
C ALA A 90 0.56 -24.10 6.29
N THR A 91 -0.20 -24.75 7.17
CA THR A 91 0.10 -26.11 7.67
C THR A 91 -0.52 -27.22 6.82
N GLN A 92 -1.35 -26.88 5.82
CA GLN A 92 -2.04 -27.86 5.01
C GLN A 92 -1.08 -28.58 4.05
N PRO A 93 -1.22 -29.89 3.84
CA PRO A 93 -0.36 -30.65 2.92
C PRO A 93 -0.37 -30.11 1.48
N ASN A 94 -1.48 -29.48 1.06
CA ASN A 94 -1.66 -28.86 -0.25
C ASN A 94 -1.60 -27.32 -0.22
N VAL A 95 -0.80 -26.73 0.69
CA VAL A 95 -0.64 -25.27 0.85
C VAL A 95 -0.39 -24.52 -0.46
N LEU A 96 0.39 -25.10 -1.40
CA LEU A 96 0.69 -24.45 -2.68
C LEU A 96 -0.56 -24.27 -3.56
N GLU A 97 -1.39 -25.31 -3.67
CA GLU A 97 -2.65 -25.27 -4.41
C GLU A 97 -3.62 -24.26 -3.79
N LEU A 98 -3.73 -24.27 -2.46
CA LEU A 98 -4.61 -23.36 -1.72
C LEU A 98 -4.14 -21.90 -1.86
N ALA A 99 -2.84 -21.64 -1.76
CA ALA A 99 -2.29 -20.30 -1.96
C ALA A 99 -2.53 -19.79 -3.39
N GLU A 100 -2.36 -20.66 -4.39
CA GLU A 100 -2.68 -20.33 -5.78
C GLU A 100 -4.17 -20.00 -5.97
N ALA A 101 -5.05 -20.81 -5.39
CA ALA A 101 -6.50 -20.59 -5.45
C ALA A 101 -6.94 -19.27 -4.82
N VAL A 102 -6.31 -18.85 -3.71
CA VAL A 102 -6.56 -17.55 -3.07
C VAL A 102 -6.05 -16.40 -3.94
N ARG A 103 -4.81 -16.49 -4.44
CA ARG A 103 -4.14 -15.41 -5.19
C ARG A 103 -4.68 -15.20 -6.60
N TYR A 104 -4.93 -16.29 -7.31
CA TYR A 104 -5.23 -16.28 -8.74
C TYR A 104 -6.69 -16.56 -9.06
N ASN A 105 -7.57 -16.56 -8.05
CA ASN A 105 -9.00 -16.47 -8.30
C ASN A 105 -9.28 -15.25 -9.21
N PRO A 106 -9.97 -15.42 -10.36
CA PRO A 106 -10.16 -14.36 -11.34
C PRO A 106 -10.82 -13.10 -10.78
N PHE A 107 -11.76 -13.26 -9.85
CA PHE A 107 -12.41 -12.11 -9.19
C PHE A 107 -11.49 -11.44 -8.18
N ALA A 108 -10.73 -12.22 -7.41
CA ALA A 108 -9.79 -11.69 -6.43
C ALA A 108 -8.71 -10.83 -7.10
N ILE A 109 -8.01 -11.39 -8.11
CA ILE A 109 -6.93 -10.68 -8.81
C ILE A 109 -7.44 -9.47 -9.60
N THR A 110 -8.62 -9.56 -10.21
CA THR A 110 -9.21 -8.43 -10.96
C THR A 110 -9.61 -7.30 -10.01
N THR A 111 -10.25 -7.62 -8.89
CA THR A 111 -10.67 -6.62 -7.89
C THR A 111 -9.46 -5.95 -7.26
N PHE A 112 -8.44 -6.74 -6.93
CA PHE A 112 -7.16 -6.26 -6.43
C PHE A 112 -6.46 -5.32 -7.42
N GLY A 113 -6.28 -5.76 -8.67
CA GLY A 113 -5.64 -4.97 -9.72
C GLY A 113 -6.38 -3.67 -10.00
N ALA A 114 -7.71 -3.72 -10.10
CA ALA A 114 -8.56 -2.53 -10.25
C ALA A 114 -8.39 -1.56 -9.06
N GLY A 115 -8.31 -2.10 -7.83
CA GLY A 115 -8.04 -1.32 -6.63
C GLY A 115 -6.71 -0.57 -6.68
N LEU A 116 -5.62 -1.27 -7.03
CA LEU A 116 -4.29 -0.67 -7.16
C LEU A 116 -4.24 0.42 -8.24
N VAL A 117 -4.81 0.15 -9.42
CA VAL A 117 -4.90 1.14 -10.51
C VAL A 117 -5.68 2.37 -10.06
N THR A 118 -6.80 2.17 -9.36
CA THR A 118 -7.64 3.26 -8.84
C THR A 118 -6.88 4.13 -7.83
N MET A 119 -6.09 3.54 -6.93
CA MET A 119 -5.23 4.28 -6.01
C MET A 119 -4.11 5.04 -6.75
N GLY A 120 -3.54 4.44 -7.80
CA GLY A 120 -2.59 5.13 -8.69
C GLY A 120 -3.19 6.38 -9.33
N VAL A 121 -4.42 6.27 -9.88
CA VAL A 121 -5.16 7.41 -10.43
C VAL A 121 -5.38 8.50 -9.38
N ALA A 122 -5.80 8.12 -8.18
CA ALA A 122 -5.98 9.08 -7.08
C ALA A 122 -4.68 9.84 -6.75
N ALA A 123 -3.54 9.14 -6.72
CA ALA A 123 -2.26 9.77 -6.46
C ALA A 123 -1.83 10.72 -7.60
N VAL A 124 -2.13 10.38 -8.86
CA VAL A 124 -1.94 11.28 -10.00
C VAL A 124 -2.82 12.53 -9.89
N LEU A 125 -4.07 12.42 -9.43
CA LEU A 125 -4.92 13.60 -9.17
C LEU A 125 -4.27 14.55 -8.15
N VAL A 126 -3.62 14.02 -7.11
CA VAL A 126 -2.85 14.83 -6.14
C VAL A 126 -1.68 15.55 -6.82
N ALA A 127 -0.91 14.84 -7.66
CA ALA A 127 0.18 15.45 -8.43
C ALA A 127 -0.31 16.55 -9.38
N LEU A 128 -1.42 16.33 -10.07
CA LEU A 128 -2.02 17.32 -10.98
C LEU A 128 -2.56 18.55 -10.24
N LYS A 129 -3.11 18.38 -9.03
CA LYS A 129 -3.60 19.47 -8.18
C LYS A 129 -2.46 20.33 -7.64
N LEU A 130 -1.44 19.70 -7.07
CA LEU A 130 -0.38 20.41 -6.35
C LEU A 130 0.75 20.86 -7.27
N ARG A 131 1.06 20.10 -8.32
CA ARG A 131 2.14 20.36 -9.29
C ARG A 131 3.50 20.62 -8.64
N THR A 132 3.79 19.89 -7.56
CA THR A 132 5.07 19.97 -6.85
C THR A 132 5.84 18.65 -6.98
N ALA A 133 7.17 18.71 -6.89
CA ALA A 133 8.01 17.50 -6.90
C ALA A 133 7.63 16.45 -5.83
N PRO A 134 7.28 16.82 -4.57
CA PRO A 134 6.79 15.86 -3.59
C PRO A 134 5.51 15.13 -4.03
N ALA A 135 4.57 15.84 -4.66
CA ALA A 135 3.32 15.25 -5.11
C ALA A 135 3.55 14.30 -6.30
N VAL A 136 4.48 14.64 -7.20
CA VAL A 136 4.91 13.75 -8.29
C VAL A 136 5.58 12.48 -7.75
N LEU A 137 6.45 12.60 -6.73
CA LEU A 137 7.11 11.45 -6.13
C LEU A 137 6.12 10.53 -5.40
N PHE A 138 5.16 11.12 -4.67
CA PHE A 138 4.03 10.39 -4.09
C PHE A 138 3.24 9.63 -5.16
N ALA A 139 2.90 10.29 -6.26
CA ALA A 139 2.19 9.66 -7.38
C ALA A 139 2.99 8.52 -8.01
N ALA A 140 4.30 8.69 -8.20
CA ALA A 140 5.17 7.63 -8.71
C ALA A 140 5.16 6.39 -7.80
N GLY A 141 5.20 6.58 -6.47
CA GLY A 141 5.08 5.48 -5.51
C GLY A 141 3.81 4.65 -5.71
N PHE A 142 2.65 5.28 -5.83
CA PHE A 142 1.38 4.56 -6.02
C PHE A 142 1.16 4.05 -7.45
N ALA A 143 1.66 4.74 -8.47
CA ALA A 143 1.60 4.26 -9.85
C ALA A 143 2.46 3.00 -10.07
N LEU A 144 3.58 2.88 -9.37
CA LEU A 144 4.48 1.73 -9.43
C LEU A 144 4.08 0.58 -8.48
N PHE A 145 3.01 0.74 -7.72
CA PHE A 145 2.58 -0.24 -6.72
C PHE A 145 2.12 -1.56 -7.34
N LEU A 146 1.46 -1.53 -8.50
CA LEU A 146 1.12 -2.75 -9.24
C LEU A 146 2.37 -3.39 -9.89
N PRO A 147 3.21 -2.65 -10.65
CA PRO A 147 4.44 -3.19 -11.23
C PRO A 147 5.38 -3.90 -10.24
N GLN A 148 5.54 -3.39 -9.01
CA GLN A 148 6.50 -3.99 -8.06
C GLN A 148 6.15 -5.43 -7.65
N PHE A 149 4.88 -5.85 -7.74
CA PHE A 149 4.50 -7.24 -7.47
C PHE A 149 5.13 -8.26 -8.43
N PHE A 150 5.67 -7.82 -9.56
CA PHE A 150 6.37 -8.68 -10.52
C PHE A 150 7.89 -8.63 -10.36
N THR A 151 8.38 -8.09 -9.25
CA THR A 151 9.82 -7.87 -9.01
C THR A 151 10.33 -8.64 -7.78
N PRO A 152 11.65 -8.92 -7.70
CA PRO A 152 12.26 -9.58 -6.55
C PRO A 152 12.17 -8.76 -5.24
N PRO A 153 12.37 -9.40 -4.07
CA PRO A 153 12.23 -8.75 -2.75
C PRO A 153 12.95 -7.41 -2.61
N ALA A 154 14.20 -7.33 -3.08
CA ALA A 154 15.00 -6.11 -3.01
C ALA A 154 14.33 -4.90 -3.70
N VAL A 155 13.70 -5.12 -4.85
CA VAL A 155 13.01 -4.07 -5.60
C VAL A 155 11.74 -3.62 -4.87
N ARG A 156 11.03 -4.55 -4.23
CA ARG A 156 9.83 -4.24 -3.43
C ARG A 156 10.17 -3.41 -2.19
N ILE A 157 11.31 -3.71 -1.54
CA ILE A 157 11.82 -2.90 -0.42
C ILE A 157 12.18 -1.49 -0.90
N VAL A 158 12.87 -1.37 -2.04
CA VAL A 158 13.19 -0.06 -2.65
C VAL A 158 11.91 0.71 -3.01
N HIS A 159 10.89 0.04 -3.52
CA HIS A 159 9.58 0.64 -3.75
C HIS A 159 8.93 1.13 -2.43
N GLY A 160 9.01 0.35 -1.35
CA GLY A 160 8.59 0.80 -0.01
C GLY A 160 9.31 2.06 0.45
N VAL A 161 10.62 2.18 0.18
CA VAL A 161 11.40 3.40 0.46
C VAL A 161 10.89 4.57 -0.39
N LEU A 162 10.63 4.36 -1.68
CA LEU A 162 10.06 5.37 -2.57
C LEU A 162 8.72 5.89 -2.03
N VAL A 163 7.82 5.01 -1.62
CA VAL A 163 6.52 5.37 -1.04
C VAL A 163 6.71 6.15 0.26
N LEU A 164 7.60 5.72 1.16
CA LEU A 164 7.92 6.44 2.39
C LEU A 164 8.39 7.87 2.10
N VAL A 165 9.39 8.02 1.22
CA VAL A 165 9.95 9.33 0.87
C VAL A 165 8.89 10.23 0.23
N GLY A 166 8.07 9.70 -0.70
CA GLY A 166 6.96 10.42 -1.31
C GLY A 166 5.94 10.91 -0.28
N CYS A 167 5.52 10.04 0.64
CA CYS A 167 4.58 10.37 1.71
C CYS A 167 5.14 11.42 2.68
N VAL A 168 6.37 11.24 3.17
CA VAL A 168 7.00 12.15 4.15
C VAL A 168 7.28 13.51 3.52
N TRP A 169 7.79 13.54 2.30
CA TRP A 169 8.10 14.80 1.64
C TRP A 169 6.83 15.58 1.31
N LEU A 170 5.78 14.91 0.84
CA LEU A 170 4.48 15.54 0.60
C LEU A 170 3.87 16.07 1.92
N ALA A 171 3.89 15.27 2.98
CA ALA A 171 3.41 15.67 4.30
C ALA A 171 4.14 16.92 4.80
N TRP A 172 5.47 16.96 4.70
CA TRP A 172 6.28 18.08 5.16
C TRP A 172 6.06 19.33 4.31
N ALA A 173 6.09 19.21 2.98
CA ALA A 173 5.92 20.34 2.07
C ALA A 173 4.54 21.01 2.23
N SER A 174 3.48 20.22 2.34
CA SER A 174 2.13 20.74 2.55
C SER A 174 1.95 21.36 3.95
N SER A 175 2.63 20.83 4.98
CA SER A 175 2.61 21.42 6.33
C SER A 175 3.31 22.79 6.36
N ARG A 176 4.41 22.94 5.62
CA ARG A 176 5.13 24.22 5.53
C ARG A 176 4.30 25.30 4.85
N ARG A 177 3.63 24.97 3.74
CA ARG A 177 2.74 25.90 3.04
C ARG A 177 1.60 26.40 3.93
N ALA A 178 0.99 25.51 4.71
CA ALA A 178 -0.06 25.90 5.66
C ALA A 178 0.44 26.86 6.76
N ALA A 179 1.71 26.74 7.17
CA ALA A 179 2.31 27.65 8.15
C ALA A 179 2.69 29.02 7.54
N GLU A 180 3.06 29.05 6.26
CA GLU A 180 3.43 30.27 5.53
C GLU A 180 2.20 31.11 5.10
N GLU A 181 1.02 30.49 4.94
CA GLU A 181 -0.25 31.16 4.58
C GLU A 181 -1.38 30.96 5.63
N PRO A 182 -1.26 31.48 6.87
CA PRO A 182 -2.28 31.25 7.92
C PRO A 182 -3.66 31.87 7.59
N GLN A 183 -3.70 32.90 6.73
CA GLN A 183 -4.86 33.77 6.53
C GLN A 183 -5.95 33.20 5.62
N LEU A 184 -5.71 32.09 4.93
CA LEU A 184 -6.69 31.43 4.03
C LEU A 184 -7.41 30.23 4.67
N VAL A 185 -7.04 29.84 5.89
CA VAL A 185 -7.60 28.66 6.58
C VAL A 185 -8.82 29.04 7.45
N ALA A 186 -9.10 30.33 7.62
CA ALA A 186 -10.20 30.86 8.44
C ALA A 186 -11.38 31.43 7.63
N ALA A 187 -11.42 31.23 6.31
CA ALA A 187 -12.50 31.66 5.41
C ALA A 187 -13.17 30.44 4.77
#